data_AF-A0AB38U653-F1
#
_entry.id   AF-A0AB38U653-F1
#
_cell.length_a   1.000
_cell.length_b   1.000
_cell.length_c   1.000
_cell.angle_alpha   90.00
_cell.angle_beta   90.00
_cell.angle_gamma   90.00
#
_symmetry.space_group_name_H-M   'P 1'
#
loop_
_entity.id
_entity.type
_entity.pdbx_description
1 polymer ?
#
loop_
_entity_poly.entity_id
_entity_poly.type
_entity_poly.pdbx_seq_one_letter_code
_entity_poly.pdbx_strand_id
1 'polypeptide(L)'
;MATLLKIDERTYQRYELDTEMPVKLWNLLLRVWGSRHPVDFEQTRPMTRDWNRDRDIERDTIERGDVVELQPVVGPLLRATVCLDRVHDGLVDEQSYGAFVTEFVGAVDGGQEYRGFFIGERVTFARANVIHLDQRVPATAARQASAEAAR
;
A
#
# COMPACT_ATOMS: atom_id res chain seq x y z
N MET A 1 12.69 -6.19 14.51
CA MET A 1 13.15 -5.47 13.28
C MET A 1 14.17 -6.28 12.51
N ALA A 2 15.17 -6.85 13.18
CA ALA A 2 16.25 -7.63 12.58
C ALA A 2 15.78 -8.72 11.60
N THR A 3 14.70 -9.45 11.93
CA THR A 3 14.11 -10.48 11.04
C THR A 3 13.62 -9.93 9.70
N LEU A 4 12.99 -8.74 9.69
CA LEU A 4 12.50 -8.10 8.45
C LEU A 4 13.66 -7.65 7.56
N LEU A 5 14.76 -7.23 8.18
CA LEU A 5 15.99 -6.83 7.52
C LEU A 5 16.93 -8.01 7.21
N LYS A 6 16.56 -9.24 7.60
CA LYS A 6 17.38 -10.47 7.47
C LYS A 6 18.78 -10.35 8.10
N ILE A 7 18.86 -9.66 9.23
CA ILE A 7 20.08 -9.51 10.04
C ILE A 7 19.85 -10.08 11.44
N ASP A 8 20.92 -10.22 12.22
CA ASP A 8 20.82 -10.57 13.64
C ASP A 8 20.49 -9.33 14.50
N GLU A 9 19.91 -9.59 15.67
CA GLU A 9 19.43 -8.54 16.59
C GLU A 9 20.57 -7.64 17.11
N ARG A 10 21.77 -8.20 17.30
CA ARG A 10 22.92 -7.46 17.82
C ARG A 10 23.46 -6.49 16.77
N THR A 11 23.47 -6.89 15.50
CA THR A 11 23.80 -6.00 14.38
C THR A 11 22.78 -4.88 14.25
N TYR A 12 21.48 -5.17 14.40
CA TYR A 12 20.45 -4.15 14.40
C TYR A 12 20.64 -3.11 15.52
N GLN A 13 20.86 -3.55 16.75
CA GLN A 13 21.12 -2.66 17.90
C GLN A 13 22.36 -1.76 17.69
N ARG A 14 23.39 -2.24 16.99
CA ARG A 14 24.55 -1.41 16.65
C ARG A 14 24.19 -0.25 15.72
N TYR A 15 23.29 -0.48 14.77
CA TYR A 15 22.80 0.59 13.90
C TYR A 15 21.94 1.60 14.65
N GLU A 16 21.18 1.17 15.67
CA GLU A 16 20.44 2.09 16.55
C GLU A 16 21.38 2.94 17.42
N LEU A 17 22.57 2.43 17.75
CA LEU A 17 23.61 3.12 18.50
C LEU A 17 24.57 3.93 17.62
N ASP A 18 24.09 4.44 16.48
CA ASP A 18 24.80 5.38 15.60
C ASP A 18 25.98 4.78 14.81
N THR A 19 25.97 3.46 14.58
CA THR A 19 26.86 2.84 13.58
C THR A 19 26.27 3.03 12.18
N GLU A 20 27.11 3.37 11.20
CA GLU A 20 26.67 3.56 9.82
C GLU A 20 26.03 2.30 9.23
N MET A 21 24.77 2.45 8.78
CA MET A 21 24.01 1.37 8.16
C MET A 21 24.38 1.26 6.67
N PRO A 22 24.63 0.06 6.13
CA PRO A 22 24.84 -0.11 4.70
C PRO A 22 23.64 0.40 3.89
N VAL A 23 23.91 1.13 2.80
CA VAL A 23 22.87 1.75 1.94
C VAL A 23 21.78 0.76 1.50
N LYS A 24 22.16 -0.49 1.17
CA LYS A 24 21.19 -1.52 0.78
C LYS A 24 20.21 -1.87 1.89
N LEU A 25 20.68 -1.89 3.13
CA LEU A 25 19.88 -2.20 4.31
C LEU A 25 18.97 -1.02 4.67
N TRP A 26 19.49 0.19 4.53
CA TRP A 26 18.71 1.42 4.66
C TRP A 26 17.57 1.49 3.63
N ASN A 27 17.86 1.22 2.35
CA ASN A 27 16.83 1.19 1.30
C ASN A 27 15.77 0.11 1.56
N LEU A 28 16.17 -1.06 2.08
CA LEU A 28 15.22 -2.10 2.48
C LEU A 28 14.35 -1.66 3.65
N LEU A 29 14.94 -1.01 4.65
CA LEU A 29 14.21 -0.46 5.80
C LEU A 29 13.16 0.55 5.33
N LEU A 30 13.56 1.52 4.49
CA LEU A 30 12.64 2.51 3.91
C LEU A 30 11.50 1.85 3.15
N ARG A 31 11.77 0.76 2.42
CA ARG A 31 10.75 0.03 1.67
C ARG A 31 9.76 -0.72 2.56
N VAL A 32 10.22 -1.31 3.66
CA VAL A 32 9.39 -2.10 4.60
C VAL A 32 8.59 -1.21 5.53
N TRP A 33 9.19 -0.15 6.05
CA TRP A 33 8.50 0.82 6.90
C TRP A 33 7.62 1.78 6.13
N GLY A 34 8.02 2.08 4.90
CA GLY A 34 7.45 3.15 4.11
C GLY A 34 8.04 4.48 4.52
N SER A 35 8.59 5.18 3.54
CA SER A 35 9.08 6.55 3.69
C SER A 35 8.12 7.59 3.11
N ARG A 36 7.01 7.12 2.52
CA ARG A 36 6.03 7.96 1.82
C ARG A 36 4.83 8.25 2.72
N HIS A 37 4.49 9.52 2.79
CA HIS A 37 3.46 10.07 3.64
C HIS A 37 2.34 10.72 2.80
N PRO A 38 1.16 10.99 3.38
CA PRO A 38 0.05 11.61 2.66
C PRO A 38 0.41 12.91 1.93
N VAL A 39 1.40 13.65 2.42
CA VAL A 39 1.92 14.90 1.83
C VAL A 39 2.67 14.68 0.51
N ASP A 40 3.15 13.48 0.25
CA ASP A 40 3.88 13.11 -0.97
C ASP A 40 2.95 12.79 -2.13
N PHE A 41 1.64 12.76 -1.88
CA PHE A 41 0.62 12.44 -2.87
C PHE A 41 -0.27 13.66 -3.15
N GLU A 42 -0.70 13.76 -4.40
CA GLU A 42 -1.69 14.76 -4.80
C GLU A 42 -3.02 14.52 -4.06
N GLN A 43 -3.75 15.60 -3.81
CA GLN A 43 -5.12 15.49 -3.33
C GLN A 43 -6.06 15.44 -4.53
N THR A 44 -6.89 14.41 -4.59
CA THR A 44 -7.86 14.24 -5.67
C THR A 44 -9.26 14.27 -5.10
N ARG A 45 -10.03 15.30 -5.47
CA ARG A 45 -11.46 15.38 -5.16
C ARG A 45 -12.24 15.77 -6.42
N PRO A 46 -13.29 15.02 -6.78
CA PRO A 46 -13.82 13.82 -6.12
C PRO A 46 -13.05 12.53 -6.45
N MET A 47 -12.96 11.62 -5.47
CA MET A 47 -12.47 10.23 -5.66
C MET A 47 -13.45 9.46 -6.55
N THR A 48 -12.93 8.70 -7.51
CA THR A 48 -13.71 7.80 -8.38
C THR A 48 -13.78 6.38 -7.82
N ARG A 49 -14.83 5.63 -8.16
CA ARG A 49 -15.08 4.26 -7.71
C ARG A 49 -15.74 3.46 -8.84
N ASP A 50 -15.19 2.31 -9.18
CA ASP A 50 -15.83 1.35 -10.08
C ASP A 50 -16.88 0.57 -9.30
N TRP A 51 -18.06 1.18 -9.10
CA TRP A 51 -19.15 0.59 -8.35
C TRP A 51 -19.74 -0.63 -9.06
N ASN A 52 -19.24 -1.82 -8.73
CA ASN A 52 -19.75 -3.09 -9.21
C ASN A 52 -20.66 -3.71 -8.13
N ARG A 53 -21.98 -3.58 -8.28
CA ARG A 53 -22.97 -4.07 -7.31
C ARG A 53 -22.88 -5.58 -7.01
N ASP A 54 -22.32 -6.38 -7.92
CA ASP A 54 -22.17 -7.83 -7.73
C ASP A 54 -20.91 -8.17 -6.92
N ARG A 55 -19.97 -7.22 -6.83
CA ARG A 55 -18.68 -7.37 -6.15
C ARG A 55 -18.47 -6.40 -5.00
N ASP A 56 -19.25 -5.33 -4.87
CA ASP A 56 -18.95 -4.26 -3.92
C ASP A 56 -20.06 -4.14 -2.88
N ILE A 57 -19.66 -3.75 -1.67
CA ILE A 57 -20.57 -3.43 -0.56
C ILE A 57 -20.61 -1.92 -0.39
N GLU A 58 -21.80 -1.38 -0.07
CA GLU A 58 -21.98 0.06 0.08
C GLU A 58 -21.31 0.50 1.37
N ARG A 59 -20.08 0.98 1.25
CA ARG A 59 -19.28 1.49 2.37
C ARG A 59 -18.47 2.71 1.98
N ASP A 60 -18.41 3.67 2.89
CA ASP A 60 -17.62 4.89 2.74
C ASP A 60 -16.20 4.79 3.32
N THR A 61 -15.82 3.60 3.76
CA THR A 61 -14.49 3.30 4.32
C THR A 61 -13.60 2.61 3.29
N ILE A 62 -12.29 2.76 3.50
CA ILE A 62 -11.25 1.98 2.82
C ILE A 62 -10.83 0.89 3.79
N GLU A 63 -10.79 -0.37 3.34
CA GLU A 63 -10.44 -1.51 4.17
C GLU A 63 -9.23 -2.28 3.62
N ARG A 64 -8.63 -3.09 4.48
CA ARG A 64 -7.55 -4.01 4.11
C ARG A 64 -7.97 -4.94 2.97
N GLY A 65 -7.16 -4.95 1.92
CA GLY A 65 -7.36 -5.72 0.69
C GLY A 65 -7.99 -4.91 -0.44
N ASP A 66 -8.50 -3.71 -0.18
CA ASP A 66 -8.92 -2.80 -1.24
C ASP A 66 -7.72 -2.37 -2.08
N VAL A 67 -7.97 -2.04 -3.34
CA VAL A 67 -6.96 -1.53 -4.26
C VAL A 67 -7.23 -0.06 -4.50
N VAL A 68 -6.19 0.76 -4.37
CA VAL A 68 -6.25 2.21 -4.53
C VAL A 68 -5.29 2.67 -5.61
N GLU A 69 -5.70 3.71 -6.33
CA GLU A 69 -4.81 4.46 -7.21
C GLU A 69 -4.42 5.79 -6.56
N LEU A 70 -3.11 6.04 -6.54
CA LEU A 70 -2.49 7.19 -5.88
C LEU A 70 -1.55 7.88 -6.87
N GLN A 71 -1.66 9.20 -6.99
CA GLN A 71 -0.72 10.01 -7.77
C GLN A 71 0.28 10.68 -6.83
N PRO A 72 1.56 10.26 -6.83
CA PRO A 72 2.61 11.03 -6.17
C PRO A 72 2.76 12.40 -6.81
N VAL A 73 3.09 13.42 -6.02
CA VAL A 73 3.40 14.77 -6.51
C VAL A 73 4.53 14.73 -7.54
N VAL A 74 5.50 13.85 -7.32
CA VAL A 74 6.58 13.54 -8.27
C VAL A 74 6.66 12.03 -8.41
N GLY A 75 6.10 11.49 -9.50
CA GLY A 75 6.14 10.04 -9.72
C GLY A 75 5.14 9.53 -10.75
N PRO A 76 5.13 8.22 -10.96
CA PRO A 76 4.13 7.53 -11.77
C PRO A 76 2.83 7.36 -11.00
N LEU A 77 1.71 7.17 -11.70
CA LEU A 77 0.47 6.74 -11.06
C LEU A 77 0.69 5.34 -10.46
N LEU A 78 0.42 5.22 -9.16
CA LEU A 78 0.63 3.99 -8.41
C LEU A 78 -0.70 3.30 -8.19
N ARG A 79 -0.72 1.98 -8.39
CA ARG A 79 -1.77 1.12 -7.87
C ARG A 79 -1.22 0.35 -6.68
N ALA A 80 -1.93 0.40 -5.57
CA ALA A 80 -1.48 -0.15 -4.30
C ALA A 80 -2.60 -0.93 -3.61
N THR A 81 -2.24 -2.03 -2.93
CA THR A 81 -3.18 -2.83 -2.13
C THR A 81 -3.11 -2.43 -0.68
N VAL A 82 -4.24 -2.06 -0.09
CA VAL A 82 -4.36 -1.63 1.29
C VAL A 82 -4.00 -2.78 2.22
N CYS A 83 -3.01 -2.55 3.08
CA CYS A 83 -2.52 -3.53 4.05
C CYS A 83 -2.86 -3.15 5.49
N LEU A 84 -3.00 -1.86 5.76
CA LEU A 84 -3.43 -1.34 7.06
C LEU A 84 -4.58 -0.37 6.88
N ASP A 85 -5.64 -0.58 7.65
CA ASP A 85 -6.83 0.25 7.59
C ASP A 85 -7.20 0.87 8.95
N ARG A 86 -8.02 1.92 8.89
CA ARG A 86 -8.42 2.70 10.06
C ARG A 86 -9.22 1.88 11.07
N VAL A 87 -9.99 0.91 10.61
CA VAL A 87 -10.95 0.16 11.44
C VAL A 87 -10.23 -0.87 12.29
N HIS A 88 -9.19 -1.50 11.75
CA HIS A 88 -8.53 -2.64 12.37
C HIS A 88 -7.18 -2.30 13.01
N ASP A 89 -6.45 -1.30 12.49
CA ASP A 89 -5.02 -1.16 12.82
C ASP A 89 -4.68 0.07 13.67
N GLY A 90 -5.66 0.89 14.07
CA GLY A 90 -5.47 1.95 15.06
C GLY A 90 -4.26 2.85 14.78
N LEU A 91 -4.09 3.26 13.51
CA LEU A 91 -2.94 4.07 13.07
C LEU A 91 -2.83 5.36 13.90
N VAL A 92 -1.59 5.78 14.19
CA VAL A 92 -1.22 6.89 15.09
C VAL A 92 -1.83 8.23 14.66
N ASP A 93 -2.17 8.37 13.39
CA ASP A 93 -2.86 9.52 12.82
C ASP A 93 -4.21 9.06 12.25
N GLU A 94 -5.31 9.60 12.80
CA GLU A 94 -6.70 9.16 12.55
C GLU A 94 -7.14 9.25 11.08
N GLN A 95 -6.32 9.86 10.20
CA GLN A 95 -6.62 10.04 8.78
C GLN A 95 -5.73 9.25 7.81
N SER A 96 -4.74 8.52 8.32
CA SER A 96 -3.76 7.81 7.48
C SER A 96 -4.14 6.34 7.27
N TYR A 97 -3.86 5.82 6.08
CA TYR A 97 -3.99 4.41 5.66
C TYR A 97 -2.63 3.89 5.21
N GLY A 98 -2.45 2.57 5.19
CA GLY A 98 -1.22 1.93 4.68
C GLY A 98 -1.52 0.99 3.51
N ALA A 99 -0.71 1.05 2.45
CA ALA A 99 -0.79 0.14 1.32
C ALA A 99 0.59 -0.30 0.84
N PHE A 100 0.63 -1.41 0.11
CA PHE A 100 1.81 -1.83 -0.66
C PHE A 100 1.61 -1.50 -2.13
N VAL A 101 2.59 -0.84 -2.74
CA VAL A 101 2.59 -0.60 -4.20
C VAL A 101 2.60 -1.95 -4.92
N THR A 102 1.64 -2.20 -5.78
CA THR A 102 1.54 -3.46 -6.53
C THR A 102 1.80 -3.29 -8.02
N GLU A 103 1.57 -2.09 -8.55
CA GLU A 103 1.73 -1.82 -9.98
C GLU A 103 1.99 -0.33 -10.26
N PHE A 104 2.69 -0.05 -11.36
CA PHE A 104 2.85 1.29 -11.93
C PHE A 104 1.89 1.44 -13.13
N VAL A 105 0.79 2.14 -12.93
CA VAL A 105 -0.29 2.24 -13.93
C VAL A 105 0.23 2.98 -15.17
N GLY A 106 0.08 2.37 -16.35
CA GLY A 106 0.51 2.92 -17.63
C GLY A 106 2.02 2.84 -17.91
N ALA A 107 2.82 2.24 -17.03
CA ALA A 107 4.26 2.06 -17.22
C ALA A 107 4.60 0.60 -17.55
N VAL A 108 4.50 0.25 -18.84
CA VAL A 108 4.73 -1.12 -19.36
C VAL A 108 6.15 -1.65 -19.05
N ASP A 109 7.13 -0.76 -18.86
CA ASP A 109 8.54 -1.10 -18.58
C ASP A 109 8.97 -0.80 -17.13
N GLY A 110 8.03 -0.58 -16.21
CA GLY A 110 8.34 -0.15 -14.83
C GLY A 110 9.07 -1.20 -13.97
N GLY A 111 9.13 -2.46 -14.40
CA GLY A 111 9.85 -3.52 -13.70
C GLY A 111 9.59 -3.55 -12.18
N GLN A 112 10.65 -3.71 -11.39
CA GLN A 112 10.58 -3.72 -9.92
C GLN A 112 10.68 -2.31 -9.31
N GLU A 113 11.24 -1.35 -10.06
CA GLU A 113 11.49 0.02 -9.63
C GLU A 113 11.19 0.98 -10.78
N TYR A 114 10.37 1.99 -10.52
CA TYR A 114 10.08 3.03 -11.49
C TYR A 114 10.07 4.41 -10.82
N ARG A 115 10.95 5.30 -11.30
CA ARG A 115 11.11 6.69 -10.81
C ARG A 115 11.22 6.80 -9.29
N GLY A 116 11.98 5.90 -8.66
CA GLY A 116 12.24 5.91 -7.21
C GLY A 116 11.11 5.35 -6.35
N PHE A 117 10.12 4.69 -6.96
CA PHE A 117 9.15 3.84 -6.28
C PHE A 117 9.45 2.37 -6.56
N PHE A 118 9.16 1.49 -5.61
CA PHE A 118 9.34 0.05 -5.77
C PHE A 118 8.03 -0.71 -5.63
N ILE A 119 7.85 -1.76 -6.45
CA ILE A 119 6.78 -2.72 -6.20
C ILE A 119 7.00 -3.39 -4.85
N GLY A 120 5.99 -3.47 -3.98
CA GLY A 120 6.07 -3.95 -2.61
C GLY A 120 6.61 -2.92 -1.60
N GLU A 121 6.87 -1.68 -2.02
CA GLU A 121 7.09 -0.57 -1.10
C GLU A 121 5.83 -0.27 -0.31
N ARG A 122 5.99 -0.07 1.00
CA ARG A 122 4.90 0.39 1.86
C ARG A 122 4.76 1.90 1.70
N VAL A 123 3.53 2.37 1.54
CA VAL A 123 3.20 3.80 1.47
C VAL A 123 2.10 4.12 2.46
N THR A 124 2.13 5.33 3.00
CA THR A 124 1.03 5.88 3.80
C THR A 124 0.36 7.02 3.06
N PHE A 125 -0.98 7.04 3.09
CA PHE A 125 -1.79 7.98 2.33
C PHE A 125 -3.07 8.32 3.10
N ALA A 126 -3.71 9.45 2.77
CA ALA A 126 -5.02 9.79 3.29
C ALA A 126 -6.12 9.47 2.28
N ARG A 127 -7.37 9.35 2.74
CA ARG A 127 -8.53 9.14 1.85
C ARG A 127 -8.63 10.21 0.75
N ALA A 128 -8.21 11.44 1.05
CA ALA A 128 -8.23 12.56 0.10
C ALA A 128 -7.18 12.42 -1.03
N ASN A 129 -6.22 11.52 -0.92
CA ASN A 129 -5.22 11.25 -1.96
C ASN A 129 -5.66 10.18 -2.96
N VAL A 130 -6.76 9.49 -2.70
CA VAL A 130 -7.22 8.37 -3.53
C VAL A 130 -7.91 8.91 -4.78
N ILE A 131 -7.36 8.60 -5.94
CA ILE A 131 -7.96 8.91 -7.24
C ILE A 131 -9.06 7.92 -7.55
N HIS A 132 -8.74 6.64 -7.38
CA HIS A 132 -9.63 5.52 -7.68
C HIS A 132 -9.58 4.48 -6.56
N LEU A 133 -10.73 3.92 -6.20
CA LEU A 133 -10.84 2.84 -5.22
C LEU A 133 -11.62 1.66 -5.82
N ASP A 134 -10.94 0.53 -5.87
CA ASP A 134 -11.50 -0.80 -6.16
C ASP A 134 -11.66 -1.58 -4.86
N GLN A 135 -12.88 -2.03 -4.56
CA GLN A 135 -13.09 -2.85 -3.36
C GLN A 135 -12.61 -4.28 -3.58
N ARG A 136 -12.11 -4.90 -2.50
CA ARG A 136 -11.89 -6.34 -2.50
C ARG A 136 -13.21 -7.07 -2.74
N VAL A 137 -13.13 -8.20 -3.46
CA VAL A 137 -14.29 -9.10 -3.58
C VAL A 137 -14.70 -9.61 -2.19
N PRO A 138 -15.97 -9.45 -1.78
CA PRO A 138 -16.51 -9.92 -0.53
C PRO A 138 -16.28 -11.42 -0.40
N ALA A 139 -15.86 -11.85 0.80
CA ALA A 139 -15.61 -13.26 1.09
C ALA A 139 -16.84 -14.15 0.81
N THR A 140 -18.05 -13.59 0.91
CA THR A 140 -19.30 -14.28 0.57
C THR A 140 -19.40 -14.62 -0.91
N ALA A 141 -19.04 -13.68 -1.80
CA ALA A 141 -19.02 -13.90 -3.25
C ALA A 141 -17.88 -14.85 -3.66
N ALA A 142 -16.71 -14.75 -3.02
CA ALA A 142 -15.59 -15.65 -3.27
C ALA A 142 -15.89 -17.12 -2.93
N ARG A 143 -16.67 -17.37 -1.86
CA ARG A 143 -17.13 -18.72 -1.49
C ARG A 143 -18.13 -19.30 -2.49
N GLN A 144 -19.02 -18.48 -3.04
CA GLN A 144 -20.00 -18.94 -4.04
C GLN A 144 -19.33 -19.29 -5.38
N ALA A 145 -18.40 -18.46 -5.85
CA ALA A 145 -17.64 -18.74 -7.08
C ALA A 145 -16.79 -20.03 -6.98
N SER A 146 -16.20 -20.28 -5.80
CA SER A 146 -15.43 -21.50 -5.55
C SER A 146 -16.31 -22.76 -5.52
N ALA A 147 -17.57 -22.63 -5.09
CA ALA A 147 -18.53 -23.74 -5.07
C ALA A 147 -19.11 -24.04 -6.47
N GLU A 148 -19.22 -23.04 -7.35
CA GLU A 148 -19.64 -23.23 -8.74
C GLU A 148 -18.53 -23.83 -9.62
N ALA A 149 -17.27 -23.44 -9.41
CA ALA A 149 -16.14 -24.01 -10.16
C ALA A 149 -15.81 -25.48 -9.80
N ALA A 150 -16.40 -26.01 -8.73
CA ALA A 150 -16.21 -27.39 -8.27
C ALA A 150 -17.35 -28.34 -8.68
N ARG A 151 -18.28 -27.88 -9.53
CA ARG A 151 -19.36 -28.69 -10.14
C ARG A 151 -19.07 -28.97 -11.61
#